data_AF-A0A0U3QHF2-F1
#
_entry.id   AF-A0A0U3QHF2-F1
#
_cell.length_a   1.000
_cell.length_b   1.000
_cell.length_c   1.000
_cell.angle_alpha   90.00
_cell.angle_beta   90.00
_cell.angle_gamma   90.00
#
_symmetry.space_group_name_H-M   'P 1'
#
loop_
_entity.id
_entity.type
_entity.pdbx_description
1 polymer ?
#
loop_
_entity_poly.entity_id
_entity_poly.type
_entity_poly.pdbx_seq_one_letter_code
_entity_poly.pdbx_strand_id
1 'polypeptide(L)'
;MNGRCPRCEETHHVRVRRGDKISNHDCPTCGIPLQGVASGRSRGRYLCPIDGYVVTLGQTGVRLDRPMRLVFRHGEFGRWQVTEPGRVDAERLERVAGRVLGTGCVVSDHYDPDRDRPAGWDGRAGCSWSTPTPRETRRLGWSTSG
;
A
#
# COMPACT_ATOMS: atom_id res chain seq x y z
N MET A 1 5.72 -5.25 22.02
CA MET A 1 4.70 -4.48 21.29
C MET A 1 4.74 -3.07 21.83
N ASN A 2 4.57 -2.04 20.99
CA ASN A 2 4.61 -0.66 21.45
C ASN A 2 3.20 -0.16 21.73
N GLY A 3 3.02 0.49 22.88
CA GLY A 3 1.79 1.21 23.23
C GLY A 3 2.11 2.69 23.43
N ARG A 4 1.27 3.58 22.91
CA ARG A 4 1.36 5.03 23.17
C ARG A 4 0.32 5.40 24.20
N CYS A 5 0.74 6.16 25.20
CA CYS A 5 -0.17 6.73 26.17
C CYS A 5 -0.91 7.92 25.54
N PRO A 6 -2.25 7.97 25.53
CA PRO A 6 -2.97 9.11 24.95
C PRO A 6 -2.88 10.38 25.81
N ARG A 7 -2.33 10.30 27.03
CA ARG A 7 -2.22 11.43 27.97
C ARG A 7 -0.83 12.04 28.06
N CYS A 8 0.21 11.23 28.24
CA CYS A 8 1.59 11.73 28.23
C CYS A 8 2.24 11.64 26.84
N GLU A 9 1.55 11.07 25.86
CA GLU A 9 2.01 10.85 24.49
C GLU A 9 3.26 9.98 24.32
N GLU A 10 3.82 9.49 25.42
CA GLU A 10 5.02 8.67 25.45
C GLU A 10 4.75 7.24 24.94
N THR A 11 5.75 6.67 24.28
CA THR A 11 5.69 5.31 23.74
C THR A 11 6.41 4.35 24.67
N HIS A 12 5.69 3.35 25.15
CA HIS A 12 6.22 2.33 26.04
C HIS A 12 6.32 0.97 25.33
N HIS A 13 7.45 0.29 25.52
CA HIS A 13 7.63 -1.06 25.01
C HIS A 13 7.09 -2.09 26.01
N VAL A 14 6.03 -2.78 25.61
CA VAL A 14 5.31 -3.75 26.45
C VAL A 14 5.58 -5.17 25.96
N ARG A 15 5.95 -6.06 26.89
CA ARG A 15 6.10 -7.49 26.59
C ARG A 15 4.73 -8.17 26.71
N VAL A 16 4.08 -8.39 25.58
CA VAL A 16 2.76 -9.03 25.50
C VAL A 16 2.90 -10.54 25.24
N ARG A 17 2.02 -11.35 25.84
CA ARG A 17 1.89 -12.78 25.53
C ARG A 17 1.12 -12.97 24.22
N ARG A 18 1.23 -14.14 23.59
CA ARG A 18 0.50 -14.43 22.34
C ARG A 18 -1.01 -14.35 22.60
N GLY A 19 -1.72 -13.54 21.81
CA GLY A 19 -3.18 -13.31 21.94
C GLY A 19 -3.57 -12.16 22.86
N ASP A 20 -2.60 -11.53 23.53
CA ASP A 20 -2.84 -10.41 24.44
C ASP A 20 -2.96 -9.07 23.68
N LYS A 21 -3.78 -8.15 24.19
CA LYS A 21 -4.03 -6.84 23.57
C LYS A 21 -3.26 -5.77 24.30
N ILE A 22 -2.68 -4.82 23.56
CA ILE A 22 -1.97 -3.67 24.15
C ILE A 22 -2.86 -2.80 25.03
N SER A 23 -4.17 -2.75 24.77
CA SER A 23 -5.17 -2.07 25.60
C SER A 23 -5.34 -2.67 26.99
N ASN A 24 -4.75 -3.85 27.25
CA ASN A 24 -4.74 -4.49 28.57
C ASN A 24 -3.56 -4.02 29.45
N HIS A 25 -2.72 -3.12 28.95
CA HIS A 25 -1.52 -2.66 29.63
C HIS A 25 -1.62 -1.17 29.89
N ASP A 26 -1.29 -0.75 31.11
CA ASP A 26 -1.38 0.65 31.52
C ASP A 26 -0.05 1.39 31.36
N CYS A 27 -0.13 2.70 31.14
CA CYS A 27 1.02 3.58 31.14
C CYS A 27 1.64 3.64 32.55
N PRO A 28 2.95 3.37 32.72
CA PRO A 28 3.61 3.40 34.02
C PRO A 28 3.62 4.80 34.67
N THR A 29 3.48 5.85 33.86
CA THR A 29 3.50 7.25 34.32
C THR A 29 2.11 7.77 34.66
N CYS A 30 1.09 7.39 33.87
CA CYS A 30 -0.25 7.98 33.95
C CYS A 30 -1.33 7.03 34.44
N GLY A 31 -1.06 5.72 34.53
CA GLY A 31 -2.00 4.70 34.96
C GLY A 31 -3.19 4.47 34.03
N ILE A 32 -3.16 5.02 32.80
CA ILE A 32 -4.24 4.84 31.82
C ILE A 32 -3.90 3.76 30.78
N PRO A 33 -4.90 3.08 30.21
CA PRO A 33 -4.66 2.06 29.19
C PRO A 33 -3.89 2.60 28.00
N LEU A 34 -2.84 1.89 27.61
CA LEU A 34 -2.06 2.19 26.44
C LEU A 34 -2.89 1.93 25.18
N GLN A 35 -2.82 2.86 24.24
CA GLN A 35 -3.36 2.64 22.92
C GLN A 35 -2.30 1.93 22.09
N GLY A 36 -2.74 0.96 21.28
CA GLY A 36 -1.85 0.35 20.32
C GLY A 36 -1.29 1.43 19.43
N VAL A 37 0.04 1.56 19.41
CA VAL A 37 0.64 2.26 18.29
C VAL A 37 0.39 1.33 17.14
N ALA A 38 -0.60 1.69 16.29
CA ALA A 38 -0.78 1.07 14.99
C ALA A 38 0.63 0.96 14.45
N SER A 39 1.11 -0.28 14.25
CA SER A 39 2.51 -0.53 14.01
C SER A 39 2.83 0.08 12.66
N GLY A 40 3.13 1.39 12.67
CA GLY A 40 3.65 2.10 11.54
C GLY A 40 4.88 1.31 11.16
N ARG A 41 4.90 0.83 9.92
CA ARG A 41 6.04 0.12 9.34
C ARG A 41 6.30 -1.29 9.91
N SER A 42 5.31 -2.02 10.43
CA SER A 42 5.54 -3.45 10.65
C SER A 42 5.75 -4.13 9.29
N ARG A 43 6.81 -4.94 9.17
CA ARG A 43 7.06 -5.92 8.09
C ARG A 43 5.95 -6.99 8.03
N GLY A 44 4.72 -6.55 7.86
CA GLY A 44 3.53 -7.39 7.75
C GLY A 44 3.50 -8.07 6.39
N ARG A 45 2.86 -9.23 6.36
CA ARG A 45 2.51 -9.94 5.13
C ARG A 45 1.13 -9.45 4.67
N TYR A 46 1.05 -8.98 3.43
CA TYR A 46 -0.15 -8.42 2.82
C TYR A 46 -0.47 -9.17 1.53
N LEU A 47 -1.75 -9.39 1.24
CA LEU A 47 -2.15 -9.90 -0.08
C LEU A 47 -2.10 -8.74 -1.09
N CYS A 48 -1.23 -8.83 -2.09
CA CYS A 48 -1.16 -7.86 -3.18
C CYS A 48 -2.43 -7.96 -4.03
N PRO A 49 -3.24 -6.88 -4.18
CA PRO A 49 -4.48 -6.94 -4.94
C PRO A 49 -4.26 -7.08 -6.46
N ILE A 50 -3.06 -6.79 -6.96
CA ILE A 50 -2.73 -6.84 -8.39
C ILE A 50 -2.23 -8.24 -8.79
N ASP A 51 -1.26 -8.77 -8.05
CA ASP A 51 -0.67 -10.07 -8.40
C ASP A 51 -1.40 -11.25 -7.75
N GLY A 52 -2.17 -11.02 -6.69
CA GLY A 52 -2.85 -12.08 -5.94
C GLY A 52 -1.93 -12.91 -5.04
N TYR A 53 -0.68 -12.50 -4.85
CA TYR A 53 0.29 -13.17 -3.97
C TYR A 53 0.57 -12.37 -2.69
N VAL A 54 1.08 -13.04 -1.67
CA VAL A 54 1.47 -12.42 -0.40
C VAL A 54 2.82 -11.72 -0.55
N VAL A 55 2.87 -10.43 -0.21
CA VAL A 55 4.07 -9.59 -0.20
C VAL A 55 4.42 -9.15 1.22
N THR A 56 5.71 -8.94 1.49
CA THR A 56 6.16 -8.44 2.80
C THR A 56 6.53 -6.96 2.67
N LEU A 57 5.85 -6.12 3.45
CA LEU A 57 6.07 -4.67 3.42
C LEU A 57 7.52 -4.31 3.74
N GLY A 58 8.17 -3.55 2.86
CA GLY A 58 9.58 -3.16 2.95
C GLY A 58 10.57 -4.26 2.53
N GLN A 59 10.11 -5.35 1.91
CA GLN A 59 10.96 -6.36 1.27
C GLN A 59 10.53 -6.62 -0.17
N THR A 60 9.31 -7.15 -0.36
CA THR A 60 8.72 -7.47 -1.67
C THR A 60 7.42 -6.72 -1.92
N GLY A 61 7.01 -5.88 -0.97
CA GLY A 61 5.85 -5.03 -1.10
C GLY A 61 6.11 -3.61 -0.63
N VAL A 62 5.43 -2.68 -1.26
CA VAL A 62 5.50 -1.24 -1.00
C VAL A 62 4.11 -0.72 -0.68
N ARG A 63 4.06 0.32 0.16
CA ARG A 63 2.81 0.94 0.55
C ARG A 63 2.61 2.20 -0.28
N LEU A 64 1.44 2.31 -0.91
CA LEU A 64 1.09 3.49 -1.68
C LEU A 64 0.94 4.70 -0.76
N ASP A 65 1.62 5.78 -1.08
CA ASP A 65 1.51 7.08 -0.41
C ASP A 65 0.30 7.89 -0.91
N ARG A 66 -0.12 7.61 -2.15
CA ARG A 66 -1.19 8.30 -2.86
C ARG A 66 -2.15 7.31 -3.52
N PRO A 67 -3.40 7.73 -3.80
CA PRO A 67 -4.34 6.92 -4.54
C PRO A 67 -3.86 6.66 -5.95
N MET A 68 -4.00 5.42 -6.43
CA MET A 68 -3.61 5.10 -7.79
C MET A 68 -4.53 4.09 -8.44
N ARG A 69 -4.67 4.20 -9.76
CA ARG A 69 -5.43 3.25 -10.57
C ARG A 69 -4.49 2.55 -11.54
N LEU A 70 -4.54 1.23 -11.52
CA LEU A 70 -3.82 0.42 -12.50
C LEU A 70 -4.54 0.52 -13.85
N VAL A 71 -3.80 0.87 -14.89
CA VAL A 71 -4.29 0.97 -16.27
C VAL A 71 -3.35 0.26 -17.21
N PHE A 72 -3.89 -0.25 -18.30
CA PHE A 72 -3.08 -0.65 -19.44
C PHE A 72 -2.76 0.59 -20.26
N ARG A 73 -1.50 0.74 -20.66
CA ARG A 73 -1.07 1.77 -21.59
C ARG A 73 -0.37 1.14 -22.78
N HIS A 74 -0.67 1.64 -23.96
CA HIS A 74 -0.10 1.13 -25.20
C HIS A 74 1.26 1.79 -25.41
N GLY A 75 2.18 1.10 -26.07
CA GLY A 75 3.48 1.68 -26.43
C GLY A 75 4.54 0.64 -26.72
N GLU A 76 5.79 1.09 -26.77
CA GLU A 76 6.93 0.24 -27.04
C GLU A 76 7.46 -0.41 -25.75
N PHE A 77 7.73 -1.71 -25.81
CA PHE A 77 8.45 -2.45 -24.78
C PHE A 77 9.69 -3.11 -25.41
N GLY A 78 10.85 -2.47 -25.24
CA GLY A 78 12.06 -2.85 -25.94
C GLY A 78 11.90 -2.64 -27.45
N ARG A 79 11.84 -3.72 -28.23
CA ARG A 79 11.62 -3.68 -29.70
C ARG A 79 10.18 -4.00 -30.12
N TRP A 80 9.29 -4.24 -29.17
CA TRP A 80 7.94 -4.73 -29.43
C TRP A 80 6.92 -3.62 -29.23
N GLN A 81 6.01 -3.45 -30.19
CA GLN A 81 4.84 -2.60 -30.00
C GLN A 81 3.75 -3.38 -29.26
N VAL A 82 3.41 -2.92 -28.06
CA VAL A 82 2.37 -3.52 -27.23
C VAL A 82 1.09 -2.69 -27.36
N THR A 83 0.11 -3.24 -28.07
CA THR A 83 -1.19 -2.59 -28.32
C THR A 83 -2.31 -3.13 -27.44
N GLU A 84 -2.17 -4.35 -26.93
CA GLU A 84 -3.17 -5.03 -26.11
C GLU A 84 -2.52 -5.71 -24.90
N PRO A 85 -3.26 -5.85 -23.77
CA PRO A 85 -2.77 -6.56 -22.62
C PRO A 85 -2.57 -8.04 -22.95
N GLY A 86 -1.36 -8.55 -22.72
CA GLY A 86 -1.13 -9.99 -22.71
C GLY A 86 -1.91 -10.66 -21.58
N ARG A 87 -2.00 -12.00 -21.59
CA ARG A 87 -2.78 -12.78 -20.61
C ARG A 87 -2.53 -12.35 -19.16
N VAL A 88 -1.26 -12.20 -18.77
CA VAL A 88 -0.88 -11.84 -17.39
C VAL A 88 -1.36 -10.43 -17.03
N ASP A 89 -1.28 -9.47 -17.96
CA ASP A 89 -1.76 -8.11 -17.74
C ASP A 89 -3.28 -8.05 -17.67
N ALA A 90 -3.97 -8.81 -18.51
CA ALA A 90 -5.43 -8.94 -18.48
C ALA A 90 -5.91 -9.47 -17.11
N GLU A 91 -5.28 -10.55 -16.60
CA GLU A 91 -5.60 -11.10 -15.28
C GLU A 91 -5.38 -10.08 -14.15
N ARG A 92 -4.30 -9.30 -14.20
CA ARG A 92 -4.01 -8.24 -13.21
C ARG A 92 -5.05 -7.12 -13.25
N LEU A 93 -5.41 -6.66 -14.45
CA LEU A 93 -6.41 -5.63 -14.65
C LEU A 93 -7.80 -6.09 -14.20
N GLU A 94 -8.12 -7.36 -14.41
CA GLU A 94 -9.37 -7.97 -13.94
C GLU A 94 -9.43 -8.04 -12.41
N ARG A 95 -8.35 -8.45 -11.73
CA ARG A 95 -8.33 -8.52 -10.24
C ARG A 95 -8.65 -7.18 -9.58
N VAL A 96 -8.11 -6.09 -10.11
CA VAL A 96 -8.42 -4.74 -9.62
C VAL A 96 -9.70 -4.19 -10.23
N ALA A 97 -10.18 -4.73 -11.36
CA ALA A 97 -11.39 -4.34 -12.07
C ALA A 97 -11.53 -2.81 -12.24
N GLY A 98 -10.42 -2.13 -12.53
CA GLY A 98 -10.36 -0.67 -12.66
C GLY A 98 -10.59 0.12 -11.36
N ARG A 99 -10.60 -0.52 -10.19
CA ARG A 99 -10.73 0.15 -8.89
C ARG A 99 -9.50 1.04 -8.61
N VAL A 100 -9.75 2.10 -7.85
CA VAL A 100 -8.69 2.93 -7.28
C VAL A 100 -8.16 2.26 -6.02
N LEU A 101 -6.86 2.01 -5.98
CA LEU A 101 -6.16 1.49 -4.81
C LEU A 101 -5.81 2.64 -3.88
N GLY A 102 -6.19 2.46 -2.61
CA GLY A 102 -6.16 3.53 -1.63
C GLY A 102 -4.75 3.89 -1.14
N THR A 103 -4.57 5.08 -0.56
CA THR A 103 -3.39 5.40 0.25
C THR A 103 -3.31 4.40 1.40
N GLY A 104 -2.12 3.83 1.61
CA GLY A 104 -1.90 2.76 2.56
C GLY A 104 -2.09 1.35 2.01
N CYS A 105 -2.61 1.20 0.78
CA CYS A 105 -2.67 -0.10 0.10
C CYS A 105 -1.25 -0.63 -0.11
N VAL A 106 -1.05 -1.94 0.13
CA VAL A 106 0.25 -2.60 -0.07
C VAL A 106 0.20 -3.40 -1.36
N VAL A 107 1.13 -3.09 -2.26
CA VAL A 107 1.30 -3.74 -3.56
C VAL A 107 2.70 -4.34 -3.66
N SER A 108 2.94 -5.18 -4.67
CA SER A 108 4.29 -5.67 -4.98
C SER A 108 5.25 -4.52 -5.30
N ASP A 109 6.52 -4.66 -4.94
CA ASP A 109 7.60 -3.70 -5.24
C ASP A 109 7.78 -3.45 -6.75
N HIS A 110 7.30 -4.36 -7.59
CA HIS A 110 7.22 -4.17 -9.04
C HIS A 110 6.37 -2.96 -9.45
N TYR A 111 5.37 -2.62 -8.63
CA TYR A 111 4.48 -1.47 -8.84
C TYR A 111 4.81 -0.31 -7.90
N ASP A 112 6.05 -0.21 -7.41
CA ASP A 112 6.48 0.99 -6.71
C ASP A 112 6.49 2.20 -7.68
N PRO A 113 5.69 3.26 -7.42
CA PRO A 113 5.65 4.46 -8.27
C PRO A 113 6.96 5.21 -8.33
N ASP A 114 7.74 5.14 -7.26
CA ASP A 114 8.96 5.91 -7.07
C ASP A 114 10.21 5.07 -7.35
N ARG A 115 10.03 3.82 -7.83
CA ARG A 115 11.14 2.96 -8.23
C ARG A 115 11.90 3.60 -9.39
N ASP A 116 13.20 3.81 -9.18
CA ASP A 116 14.11 4.25 -10.23
C ASP A 116 14.08 3.26 -11.40
N ARG A 117 13.52 3.73 -12.51
CA ARG A 117 13.45 2.98 -13.76
C ARG A 117 14.72 3.29 -14.56
N PRO A 118 15.44 2.29 -15.08
CA PRO A 118 16.66 2.54 -15.84
C PRO A 118 16.37 3.41 -17.07
N ALA A 119 17.32 4.28 -17.42
CA ALA A 119 17.23 5.13 -18.60
C ALA A 119 17.07 4.25 -19.86
N GLY A 120 16.03 4.52 -20.65
CA GLY A 120 15.64 3.70 -21.82
C GLY A 120 14.56 2.66 -21.54
N TRP A 121 14.08 2.54 -20.29
CA TRP A 121 12.83 1.82 -20.03
C TRP A 121 11.65 2.74 -20.34
N ASP A 122 11.06 2.57 -21.53
CA ASP A 122 9.80 3.20 -21.93
C ASP A 122 8.61 2.56 -21.21
N GLY A 123 8.68 2.49 -19.87
CA GLY A 123 7.70 1.85 -18.97
C GLY A 123 6.30 2.48 -18.98
N ARG A 124 5.94 3.14 -20.09
CA ARG A 124 4.59 3.52 -20.49
C ARG A 124 3.85 2.38 -21.18
N ALA A 125 4.48 1.35 -21.74
CA ALA A 125 3.76 0.20 -22.31
C ALA A 125 3.48 -0.87 -21.25
N GLY A 126 2.25 -1.39 -21.17
CA GLY A 126 1.82 -2.39 -20.19
C GLY A 126 1.02 -1.85 -19.00
N CYS A 127 0.92 -2.65 -17.94
CA CYS A 127 0.28 -2.24 -16.69
C CYS A 127 1.08 -1.12 -16.00
N SER A 128 0.45 0.04 -15.84
CA SER A 128 1.07 1.24 -15.28
C SER A 128 0.10 1.99 -14.36
N TRP A 129 0.65 2.91 -13.57
CA TRP A 129 -0.15 3.78 -12.73
C TRP A 129 -0.75 4.94 -13.51
N SER A 130 -1.97 5.28 -13.14
CA SER A 130 -2.62 6.54 -13.48
C SER A 130 -3.08 7.21 -12.20
N THR A 131 -2.96 8.54 -12.16
CA THR A 131 -3.55 9.36 -11.11
C THR A 131 -5.07 9.33 -11.31
N PRO A 132 -5.85 8.88 -10.31
CA PRO A 132 -7.29 8.88 -10.42
C PRO A 132 -7.83 10.31 -10.47
N THR A 133 -8.92 10.50 -11.19
CA THR A 133 -9.58 11.80 -11.28
C THR A 133 -10.21 12.18 -9.93
N PRO A 134 -10.41 13.49 -9.64
CA PRO A 134 -11.03 13.94 -8.38
C PRO A 134 -12.40 13.31 -8.09
N ARG A 135 -13.14 12.93 -9.13
CA ARG A 135 -14.45 12.27 -9.02
C ARG A 135 -14.34 10.82 -8.54
N GLU A 136 -13.29 10.10 -8.96
CA GLU A 136 -13.00 8.74 -8.53
C GLU A 136 -12.52 8.71 -7.08
N THR A 137 -11.71 9.70 -6.68
CA THR A 137 -11.20 9.85 -5.31
C THR A 137 -12.31 10.11 -4.28
N ARG A 138 -13.34 10.92 -4.62
CA ARG A 138 -14.47 11.22 -3.72
C ARG A 138 -15.34 10.00 -3.38
N ARG A 139 -15.47 9.02 -4.28
CA ARG A 139 -16.27 7.80 -4.04
C ARG A 139 -15.65 6.89 -2.97
N LEU A 140 -14.38 7.04 -2.67
CA LEU A 140 -13.67 6.31 -1.61
C LEU A 140 -13.82 6.95 -0.22
N GLY A 141 -14.66 7.98 -0.07
CA GLY A 141 -14.85 8.67 1.22
C GLY A 141 -13.72 9.63 1.58
N TRP A 142 -12.90 10.03 0.61
CA TRP A 142 -11.84 11.00 0.84
C TRP A 142 -12.26 12.40 0.42
N SER A 143 -12.41 13.25 1.42
CA SER A 143 -12.42 14.70 1.25
C SER A 143 -10.99 15.14 0.99
N THR A 144 -10.71 15.71 -0.18
CA THR A 144 -9.53 16.58 -0.34
C THR A 144 -9.76 17.79 0.56
N SER A 145 -9.19 17.76 1.76
CA SER A 145 -8.98 18.96 2.56
C SER A 145 -7.69 19.56 2.05
N GLY A 146 -7.82 20.61 1.24
CA GLY A 146 -6.75 21.34 0.58
C GLY A 146 -7.39 22.37 -0.34
#